data_AF-A0A9E2BR20-F1
#
_entry.id   AF-A0A9E2BR20-F1
#
_cell.length_a   1.000
_cell.length_b   1.000
_cell.length_c   1.000
_cell.angle_alpha   90.00
_cell.angle_beta   90.00
_cell.angle_gamma   90.00
#
_symmetry.space_group_name_H-M   'P 1'
#
loop_
_entity.id
_entity.type
_entity.pdbx_description
1 polymer ?
#
loop_
_entity_poly.entity_id
_entity_poly.type
_entity_poly.pdbx_seq_one_letter_code
_entity_poly.pdbx_strand_id
1 'polypeptide(L)' 'MAHITWIENSTLCTALLDDVPVCALKTKDIGGVTASWLDGRLWAPPSHMPKAMPQVSRFFAEIADAKLAVEQYLHS' A
#
# COMPACT_ATOMS: atom_id res chain seq x y z
N MET A 1 17.70 0.40 -8.24
CA MET A 1 16.93 -0.38 -7.23
C MET A 1 16.28 0.66 -6.36
N ALA A 2 14.96 0.80 -6.43
CA ALA A 2 14.29 1.84 -5.67
C ALA A 2 14.42 1.52 -4.18
N HIS A 3 14.92 2.45 -3.37
CA HIS A 3 15.18 2.18 -1.96
C HIS A 3 13.90 2.44 -1.16
N ILE A 4 13.18 1.37 -0.84
CA ILE A 4 11.93 1.46 -0.10
C ILE A 4 12.25 1.46 1.40
N THR A 5 11.87 2.53 2.08
CA THR A 5 12.00 2.68 3.54
C THR A 5 10.61 2.67 4.17
N TRP A 6 10.45 2.00 5.30
CA TRP A 6 9.17 1.92 6.02
C TRP A 6 9.25 2.72 7.31
N ILE A 7 8.37 3.72 7.47
CA ILE A 7 8.17 4.43 8.73
C ILE A 7 6.95 3.83 9.42
N GLU A 8 7.19 3.12 10.53
CA GLU A 8 6.13 2.45 11.29
C GLU A 8 5.72 3.28 12.51
N ASN A 9 4.45 3.67 12.57
CA ASN A 9 3.79 4.25 13.74
C ASN A 9 2.75 3.26 14.27
N SER A 10 2.25 3.49 15.49
CA SER A 10 1.37 2.56 16.21
C SER A 10 0.15 2.05 15.42
N THR A 11 -0.39 2.83 14.47
CA THR A 11 -1.52 2.42 13.62
C THR A 11 -1.33 2.77 12.13
N LEU A 12 -0.20 3.34 11.76
CA LEU A 12 0.08 3.84 10.41
C LEU A 12 1.51 3.50 10.01
N CYS A 13 1.67 2.79 8.90
CA CYS A 13 2.97 2.54 8.29
C CYS A 13 3.06 3.27 6.95
N THR A 14 4.09 4.09 6.75
CA THR A 14 4.29 4.84 5.53
C THR A 14 5.47 4.26 4.76
N ALA A 15 5.28 3.99 3.46
CA ALA A 15 6.35 3.61 2.54
C ALA A 15 6.96 4.86 1.91
N LEU A 16 8.28 4.96 1.96
CA LEU A 16 9.06 6.02 1.33
C LEU A 16 9.87 5.40 0.20
N LEU A 17 9.76 5.95 -1.00
CA LEU A 17 10.59 5.61 -2.15
C LEU A 17 11.65 6.70 -2.28
N ASP A 18 12.93 6.35 -2.07
CA ASP A 18 14.03 7.33 -2.15
C ASP A 18 13.77 8.56 -1.26
N ASP A 19 13.34 8.32 -0.02
CA ASP A 19 12.94 9.32 1.00
C ASP A 19 11.63 10.09 0.72
N VAL A 20 10.93 9.80 -0.37
CA VAL A 20 9.64 10.42 -0.72
C VAL A 20 8.47 9.54 -0.28
N PRO A 21 7.52 10.02 0.54
CA PRO A 21 6.37 9.22 0.97
C PRO A 21 5.45 8.90 -0.21
N VAL A 22 5.37 7.62 -0.58
CA VAL A 22 4.59 7.15 -1.73
C VAL A 22 3.32 6.40 -1.35
N CYS A 23 3.29 5.70 -0.21
CA CYS A 23 2.14 4.90 0.21
C CYS A 23 1.91 4.97 1.73
N ALA A 24 0.66 5.01 2.14
CA ALA A 24 0.23 4.96 3.54
C ALA A 24 -0.58 3.69 3.80
N LEU A 25 -0.11 2.87 4.74
CA LEU A 25 -0.77 1.67 5.25
C LEU A 25 -1.39 1.99 6.60
N LYS A 26 -2.71 2.10 6.64
CA LYS A 26 -3.44 2.34 7.89
C LYS A 26 -4.03 1.03 8.41
N THR A 27 -3.57 0.58 9.56
CA THR A 27 -4.15 -0.58 10.26
C THR A 27 -5.45 -0.15 10.93
N LYS A 28 -6.51 -0.95 10.79
CA LYS A 28 -7.80 -0.71 11.45
C LYS A 28 -7.87 -1.49 12.77
N ASP A 29 -8.48 -0.90 13.78
CA ASP A 29 -8.66 -1.51 15.11
C ASP A 29 -9.44 -2.83 15.07
N ILE A 30 -10.31 -3.01 14.06
CA ILE A 30 -11.12 -4.23 13.85
C ILE A 30 -10.38 -5.35 13.11
N GLY A 31 -9.09 -5.17 12.82
CA GLY A 31 -8.32 -6.02 11.92
C GLY A 31 -8.36 -5.53 10.47
N GLY A 32 -7.32 -5.87 9.71
CA GLY A 32 -7.15 -5.40 8.34
C GLY A 32 -6.30 -4.13 8.21
N VAL A 33 -5.73 -3.96 7.02
CA VAL A 33 -4.88 -2.83 6.64
C VAL A 33 -5.37 -2.22 5.35
N THR A 34 -5.48 -0.90 5.33
CA THR A 34 -5.83 -0.15 4.13
C THR A 34 -4.58 0.53 3.59
N ALA A 35 -4.09 0.09 2.44
CA ALA A 35 -3.00 0.73 1.72
C ALA A 35 -3.56 1.81 0.80
N SER A 36 -3.00 3.02 0.84
CA SER A 36 -3.43 4.15 0.01
C SER A 36 -2.21 4.83 -0.59
N TRP A 37 -2.18 4.98 -1.92
CA TRP A 37 -1.10 5.70 -2.58
C TRP A 37 -1.23 7.21 -2.31
N LEU A 38 -0.10 7.85 -2.01
CA LEU A 38 0.03 9.29 -1.78
C LEU A 38 0.53 10.02 -3.04
N ASP A 39 1.20 9.29 -3.93
CA ASP A 39 1.86 9.79 -5.15
C ASP A 39 0.92 9.84 -6.37
N GLY A 40 -0.40 9.75 -6.16
CA GLY A 40 -1.41 9.74 -7.25
C GLY A 40 -1.51 8.42 -8.02
N ARG A 41 -0.74 7.40 -7.65
CA ARG A 41 -0.83 6.03 -8.20
C ARG A 41 -2.16 5.38 -7.82
N LEU A 42 -2.59 4.42 -8.64
CA LEU A 42 -3.81 3.65 -8.40
C LEU A 42 -3.47 2.17 -8.29
N TRP A 43 -4.08 1.51 -7.32
CA TRP A 43 -4.05 0.06 -7.22
C TRP A 43 -4.78 -0.55 -8.39
N ALA A 44 -4.13 -1.53 -9.04
CA ALA A 44 -4.79 -2.33 -10.07
C ALA A 44 -6.03 -3.02 -9.48
N PRO A 45 -7.10 -3.19 -10.30
CA PRO A 45 -8.28 -3.91 -9.86
C PRO A 45 -7.91 -5.32 -9.41
N PRO A 46 -8.55 -5.83 -8.33
CA PRO A 46 -8.25 -7.16 -7.85
C PRO A 46 -8.66 -8.20 -8.89
N SER A 47 -7.91 -9.30 -8.99
CA SER A 47 -8.06 -10.30 -10.06
C SER A 47 -9.45 -10.94 -10.14
N HIS A 48 -10.18 -10.97 -9.02
CA HIS A 48 -11.56 -11.49 -8.97
C HIS A 48 -12.61 -10.47 -9.47
N MET A 49 -12.27 -9.20 -9.62
CA MET A 49 -13.10 -8.16 -10.22
C MET A 49 -12.30 -7.33 -11.25
N PRO A 50 -11.93 -7.91 -12.40
CA PRO A 50 -11.12 -7.23 -13.42
C PRO A 50 -11.84 -6.03 -14.06
N LYS A 51 -13.15 -5.92 -13.91
CA LYS A 51 -13.96 -4.77 -14.37
C LYS A 51 -14.04 -3.62 -13.35
N ALA A 52 -13.47 -3.78 -12.15
CA ALA A 52 -13.43 -2.72 -11.18
C ALA A 52 -12.51 -1.59 -11.64
N MET A 53 -12.86 -0.35 -11.31
CA MET A 53 -11.96 0.78 -11.56
C MET A 53 -10.75 0.69 -10.62
N PRO A 54 -9.54 1.04 -11.10
CA PRO A 54 -8.38 1.21 -10.24
C PRO A 54 -8.72 2.15 -9.07
N GLN A 55 -8.34 1.76 -7.86
CA GLN A 55 -8.68 2.51 -6.65
C GLN A 55 -7.44 3.18 -6.08
N VAL A 56 -7.63 4.36 -5.48
CA VAL A 56 -6.57 5.05 -4.74
C VAL A 56 -6.13 4.25 -3.51
N SER A 57 -7.02 3.41 -2.98
CA SER A 57 -6.79 2.57 -1.82
C SER A 57 -7.16 1.12 -2.06
N ARG A 58 -6.48 0.21 -1.37
CA ARG A 58 -6.71 -1.23 -1.41
C ARG A 58 -6.66 -1.81 -0.01
N PHE A 59 -7.60 -2.71 0.28
CA PHE A 59 -7.68 -3.39 1.55
C PHE A 59 -6.88 -4.70 1.51
N PHE A 60 -6.19 -4.98 2.62
CA PHE A 60 -5.41 -6.18 2.88
C PHE A 60 -5.81 -6.73 4.25
N ALA A 61 -5.71 -8.04 4.43
CA ALA A 61 -5.99 -8.67 5.72
C ALA A 61 -4.87 -8.37 6.73
N GLU A 62 -3.62 -8.52 6.30
CA GLU A 62 -2.44 -8.34 7.15
C GLU A 62 -1.54 -7.22 6.64
N ILE A 63 -0.78 -6.61 7.54
CA ILE A 63 0.19 -5.57 7.16
C ILE A 63 1.34 -6.13 6.33
N ALA A 64 1.71 -7.39 6.54
CA ALA A 64 2.77 -8.05 5.77
C ALA A 64 2.39 -8.16 4.28
N ASP A 65 1.16 -8.59 3.97
CA ASP A 65 0.64 -8.62 2.60
C ASP A 65 0.58 -7.23 1.97
N ALA A 66 0.18 -6.22 2.75
CA ALA A 66 0.13 -4.84 2.26
C ALA A 66 1.53 -4.31 1.91
N LYS A 67 2.52 -4.54 2.78
CA LYS A 67 3.92 -4.16 2.53
C LYS A 67 4.47 -4.84 1.29
N LEU A 68 4.32 -6.16 1.21
CA LEU A 68 4.79 -6.94 0.06
C LEU A 68 4.16 -6.47 -1.26
N ALA A 69 2.86 -6.19 -1.28
CA ALA A 69 2.18 -5.69 -2.46
C ALA A 69 2.67 -4.30 -2.90
N VAL A 70 2.97 -3.41 -1.93
CA VAL A 70 3.59 -2.10 -2.20
C VAL A 70 4.98 -2.27 -2.81
N GLU A 71 5.81 -3.13 -2.21
CA GLU A 71 7.17 -3.40 -2.70
C GLU A 71 7.16 -3.99 -4.11
N GLN A 72 6.28 -4.96 -4.38
CA GLN A 72 6.11 -5.53 -5.71
C GLN A 72 5.67 -4.48 -6.74
N TYR A 73 4.76 -3.58 -6.37
CA TYR A 73 4.30 -2.52 -7.27
C TYR A 73 5.37 -1.44 -7.52
N LEU A 74 6.21 -1.14 -6.53
CA LEU A 74 7.29 -0.16 -6.67
C LEU A 74 8.51 -0.73 -7.41
N HIS A 75 8.66 -2.06 -7.43
CA HIS A 75 9.71 -2.75 -8.18
C HIS A 75 9.31 -3.10 -9.62
N SER A 76 8.03 -3.02 -9.99
CA SER A 76 7.53 -3.23 -11.36
C SER A 76 7.63 -1.98 -12.21
#